data_AF-A0ABD5BC26-F1
#
_entry.id   AF-A0ABD5BC26-F1
#
_cell.length_a   1.000
_cell.length_b   1.000
_cell.length_c   1.000
_cell.angle_alpha   90.00
_cell.angle_beta   90.00
_cell.angle_gamma   90.00
#
_symmetry.space_group_name_H-M   'P 1'
#
loop_
_entity.id
_entity.type
_entity.pdbx_description
1 polymer ?
#
loop_
_entity_poly.entity_id
_entity_poly.type
_entity_poly.pdbx_seq_one_letter_code
_entity_poly.pdbx_strand_id
1 'polypeptide(L)' 'MTSLTPLKLFKNLSDETRLTLVLLLRHAGELCVCELSGALALPQPK' A
#
# COMPACT_ATOMS: atom_id res chain seq x y z
N MET A 1 -8.57 20.42 4.51
CA MET A 1 -7.53 19.40 4.22
C MET A 1 -6.91 18.96 5.54
N THR A 2 -6.96 17.69 5.87
CA THR A 2 -6.31 17.16 7.08
C THR A 2 -4.80 17.10 6.85
N SER A 3 -4.02 17.83 7.65
CA SER A 3 -2.56 17.75 7.63
C SER A 3 -2.09 16.35 8.04
N LEU A 4 -1.14 15.78 7.29
CA LEU A 4 -0.53 14.49 7.58
C LEU A 4 0.59 14.68 8.59
N THR A 5 0.38 14.28 9.85
CA THR A 5 1.42 14.28 10.87
C THR A 5 2.21 12.96 10.82
N PRO A 6 3.46 12.91 11.32
CA PRO A 6 4.23 11.66 11.38
C PRO A 6 3.46 10.53 12.09
N LEU A 7 2.83 10.82 13.23
CA LEU A 7 2.02 9.84 13.96
C LEU A 7 0.84 9.33 13.12
N LYS A 8 0.20 10.19 12.33
CA LYS A 8 -0.92 9.80 11.47
C LYS A 8 -0.44 9.00 10.25
N LEU A 9 0.72 9.32 9.70
CA LEU A 9 1.35 8.53 8.63
C LEU A 9 1.64 7.11 9.11
N PHE A 10 2.35 6.94 10.22
CA PHE A 10 2.70 5.61 10.72
C PHE A 10 1.47 4.80 11.17
N LYS A 11 0.43 5.47 11.71
CA LYS A 11 -0.87 4.81 11.96
C LYS A 11 -1.56 4.35 10.67
N ASN A 12 -1.51 5.13 9.60
CA ASN A 12 -2.09 4.72 8.32
C ASN A 12 -1.33 3.54 7.71
N LEU A 13 -0.02 3.47 7.92
CA LEU A 13 0.83 2.39 7.42
C LEU A 13 0.88 1.16 8.32
N SER A 14 0.26 1.17 9.51
CA SER A 14 0.43 0.06 10.49
C SER A 14 -0.36 -1.21 10.17
N ASP A 15 -0.92 -1.32 8.97
CA ASP A 15 -1.61 -2.50 8.48
C ASP A 15 -0.67 -3.33 7.60
N GLU A 16 -0.69 -4.64 7.75
CA GLU A 16 0.21 -5.57 7.05
C GLU A 16 0.14 -5.40 5.53
N THR A 17 -1.07 -5.32 4.97
CA THR A 17 -1.27 -5.16 3.52
C THR A 17 -0.63 -3.86 3.05
N ARG A 18 -0.82 -2.77 3.80
CA ARG A 18 -0.23 -1.46 3.47
C ARG A 18 1.30 -1.44 3.56
N LEU A 19 1.90 -2.12 4.53
CA LEU A 19 3.36 -2.25 4.59
C LEU A 19 3.90 -3.05 3.40
N THR A 20 3.23 -4.15 3.05
CA THR A 20 3.60 -4.95 1.88
C THR A 20 3.50 -4.14 0.59
N LEU A 21 2.45 -3.33 0.42
CA LEU A 21 2.31 -2.39 -0.69
C LEU A 21 3.50 -1.42 -0.78
N VAL A 22 3.93 -0.84 0.35
CA VAL A 22 5.09 0.07 0.38
C VAL A 22 6.37 -0.65 -0.07
N LEU A 23 6.58 -1.90 0.35
CA LEU A 23 7.75 -2.68 -0.05
C LEU A 23 7.71 -3.05 -1.54
N LEU A 24 6.54 -3.44 -2.06
CA LEU A 24 6.35 -3.74 -3.47
C LEU A 24 6.62 -2.53 -4.36
N LEU A 25 6.03 -1.37 -4.01
CA LEU A 25 6.25 -0.11 -4.72
C LEU A 25 7.71 0.35 -4.63
N ARG A 26 8.35 0.18 -3.46
CA ARG A 26 9.79 0.49 -3.32
C ARG A 26 10.66 -0.38 -4.21
N HIS A 27 10.30 -1.66 -4.38
CA HIS A 27 11.08 -2.61 -5.16
C HIS A 27 10.86 -2.46 -6.67
N ALA A 28 9.61 -2.31 -7.11
CA ALA A 28 9.24 -2.27 -8.53
C ALA A 28 9.09 -0.85 -9.10
N GLY A 29 9.02 0.18 -8.25
CA GLY A 29 8.81 1.57 -8.63
C GLY A 29 7.33 1.89 -8.88
N GLU A 30 6.80 1.44 -10.01
CA GLU A 30 5.41 1.62 -10.44
C GLU A 30 4.76 0.25 -10.61
N LEU A 31 3.54 0.10 -10.10
CA LEU A 31 2.72 -1.10 -10.26
C LEU A 31 1.26 -0.68 -10.48
N CYS A 32 0.58 -1.33 -11.42
CA CYS A 32 -0.85 -1.17 -11.58
C CYS A 32 -1.62 -1.93 -10.48
N VAL A 33 -2.89 -1.60 -10.31
CA VAL A 33 -3.76 -2.24 -9.30
C VAL A 33 -3.84 -3.75 -9.50
N CYS A 34 -3.88 -4.22 -10.75
CA CYS A 34 -3.94 -5.63 -11.08
C CYS A 34 -2.68 -6.38 -10.61
N GLU A 35 -1.50 -5.76 -10.79
CA GLU A 35 -0.22 -6.32 -10.32
C GLU A 35 -0.16 -6.38 -8.80
N LEU A 36 -0.64 -5.34 -8.11
CA LEU A 36 -0.71 -5.32 -6.64
C LEU A 36 -1.66 -6.40 -6.11
N SER A 37 -2.87 -6.51 -6.67
CA SER A 37 -3.83 -7.55 -6.30
C SER A 37 -3.28 -8.95 -6.57
N GLY A 38 -2.58 -9.15 -7.70
CA GLY A 38 -1.90 -10.41 -8.03
C GLY A 38 -0.77 -10.76 -7.05
N ALA A 39 0.10 -9.80 -6.74
CA ALA A 39 1.22 -9.98 -5.81
C ALA A 39 0.74 -10.24 -4.36
N LEU A 40 -0.38 -9.63 -3.96
CA LEU A 40 -0.98 -9.81 -2.65
C LEU A 40 -1.93 -11.03 -2.57
N ALA A 41 -2.20 -11.71 -3.68
CA ALA A 41 -3.21 -12.75 -3.79
C ALA A 41 -4.59 -12.32 -3.27
N LEU A 42 -4.93 -11.03 -3.45
CA LEU A 42 -6.19 -10.44 -3.02
C LEU A 42 -7.12 -10.22 -4.22
N PRO A 43 -8.44 -10.45 -4.07
CA PRO A 43 -9.38 -10.12 -5.12
C PRO A 43 -9.40 -8.61 -5.38
N GLN A 44 -9.32 -8.21 -6.64
CA GLN A 44 -9.49 -6.82 -7.03
C GLN A 44 -10.98 -6.43 -6.87
N PRO A 45 -11.31 -5.33 -6.16
CA PRO A 45 -12.67 -4.79 -6.11
C PRO A 45 -13.16 -4.39 -7.51
N LYS A 46 -14.47 -4.49 -7.76
CA LYS A 46 -15.11 -4.08 -9.02
C LYS A 46 -15.04 -2.58 -9.26
#